data_AF-A0A815XJJ9-F1
#
_entry.id   AF-A0A815XJJ9-F1
#
_cell.length_a   1.000
_cell.length_b   1.000
_cell.length_c   1.000
_cell.angle_alpha   90.00
_cell.angle_beta   90.00
_cell.angle_gamma   90.00
#
_symmetry.space_group_name_H-M   'P 1'
#
loop_
_entity.id
_entity.type
_entity.pdbx_description
1 polymer ?
#
loop_
_entity_poly.entity_id
_entity_poly.type
_entity_poly.pdbx_seq_one_letter_code
_entity_poly.pdbx_strand_id
1 'polypeptide(L)'
;DSGVFIYTTSNHIKYALINGDHGIIRTLDLPIYITKIKGNSVFCLDREVRPRLLTIDPTEFKFKLALINRKYDEVLHMVRTAKLVGQSIIAYLQKKGYPEVALHFVKDEKTRFGLALECGNIDIALEAARALDDKRCWEKLADIALLQGNHQVVEMAYQRTKNFDKLAFLYLITGNLEKLRKMMKIAEVRKDVSGQFQ
;
A
#
# COMPACT_ATOMS: atom_id res chain seq x y z
N ASP A 1 3.88 -30.35 11.83
CA ASP A 1 4.95 -29.43 11.43
C ASP A 1 4.43 -28.27 10.62
N SER A 2 4.21 -27.14 11.30
CA SER A 2 3.43 -26.01 10.78
C SER A 2 4.25 -24.99 9.97
N GLY A 3 5.51 -25.29 9.66
CA GLY A 3 6.42 -24.37 8.95
C GLY A 3 6.74 -23.07 9.70
N VAL A 4 6.46 -23.00 11.00
CA VAL A 4 6.68 -21.84 11.87
C VAL A 4 7.52 -22.27 13.06
N PHE A 5 8.63 -21.57 13.29
CA PHE A 5 9.49 -21.75 14.45
C PHE A 5 9.28 -20.60 15.44
N ILE A 6 8.87 -20.90 16.66
CA ILE A 6 8.65 -19.89 17.71
C ILE A 6 9.78 -19.99 18.74
N TYR A 7 10.39 -18.86 19.06
CA TYR A 7 11.51 -18.77 19.98
C TYR A 7 11.41 -17.54 20.87
N THR A 8 12.12 -17.56 22.00
CA THR A 8 12.21 -16.42 22.90
C THR A 8 13.58 -15.76 22.83
N THR A 9 13.56 -14.45 22.98
CA THR A 9 14.73 -13.62 23.32
C THR A 9 14.52 -13.06 24.73
N SER A 10 15.46 -12.27 25.24
CA SER A 10 15.37 -11.68 26.58
C SER A 10 14.05 -10.94 26.85
N ASN A 11 13.51 -10.23 25.83
CA ASN A 11 12.38 -9.33 25.99
C ASN A 11 11.22 -9.63 25.03
N HIS A 12 11.29 -10.70 24.22
CA HIS A 12 10.28 -10.94 23.17
C HIS A 12 10.09 -12.42 22.89
N ILE A 13 8.84 -12.79 22.60
CA ILE A 13 8.49 -14.00 21.86
C ILE A 13 8.49 -13.63 20.38
N LYS A 14 9.28 -14.36 19.58
CA LYS A 14 9.44 -14.15 18.15
C LYS A 14 9.06 -15.40 17.37
N TYR A 15 8.74 -15.22 16.10
CA TYR A 15 8.59 -16.31 15.15
C TYR A 15 9.57 -16.16 13.98
N ALA A 16 9.93 -17.29 13.38
CA ALA A 16 10.66 -17.40 12.13
C ALA A 16 9.90 -18.33 11.18
N LEU A 17 9.82 -17.93 9.92
CA LEU A 17 9.27 -18.71 8.82
C LEU A 17 10.40 -19.29 7.97
N ILE A 18 10.10 -20.35 7.21
CA ILE A 18 11.07 -21.04 6.34
C ILE A 18 11.70 -20.08 5.31
N ASN A 19 10.97 -19.04 4.90
CA ASN A 19 11.43 -18.05 3.93
C ASN A 19 12.35 -16.96 4.53
N GLY A 20 12.79 -17.10 5.78
CA GLY A 20 13.65 -16.14 6.48
C GLY A 20 12.92 -14.93 7.07
N ASP A 21 11.61 -14.81 6.83
CA ASP A 21 10.79 -13.78 7.46
C ASP A 21 10.63 -14.08 8.95
N HIS A 22 10.80 -13.04 9.77
CA HIS A 22 10.66 -13.12 11.22
C HIS A 22 9.84 -11.95 11.74
N GLY A 23 9.30 -12.09 12.94
CA GLY A 23 8.48 -11.06 13.57
C GLY A 23 8.36 -11.26 15.07
N ILE A 24 7.81 -10.24 15.74
CA ILE A 24 7.58 -10.25 17.18
C ILE A 24 6.11 -10.59 17.41
N ILE A 25 5.85 -11.64 18.18
CA ILE A 25 4.50 -12.02 18.59
C ILE A 25 4.09 -11.20 19.82
N ARG A 26 5.00 -11.09 20.79
CA ARG A 26 4.70 -10.49 22.09
C ARG A 26 5.97 -9.97 22.75
N THR A 27 5.87 -8.81 23.39
CA THR A 27 6.91 -8.26 24.27
C THR A 27 6.76 -8.85 25.67
N LEU A 28 7.87 -9.13 26.32
CA LEU A 28 8.00 -9.74 27.63
C LEU A 28 8.75 -8.81 28.57
N ASP A 29 8.27 -8.68 29.81
CA ASP A 29 8.94 -7.92 30.86
C ASP A 29 10.10 -8.70 31.48
N LEU A 30 10.01 -10.03 31.47
CA LEU A 30 11.00 -10.94 32.02
C LEU A 30 11.35 -12.02 30.99
N PRO A 31 12.61 -12.49 30.96
CA PRO A 31 13.02 -13.58 30.08
C PRO A 31 12.35 -14.89 30.51
N ILE A 32 11.77 -15.57 29.52
CA ILE A 32 11.12 -16.86 29.69
C ILE A 32 11.71 -17.90 28.73
N TYR A 33 11.63 -19.16 29.13
CA TYR A 33 12.06 -20.31 28.35
C TYR A 33 10.84 -21.14 27.95
N ILE A 34 10.60 -21.28 26.64
CA ILE A 34 9.46 -22.05 26.12
C ILE A 34 9.74 -23.55 26.31
N THR A 35 8.77 -24.26 26.88
CA THR A 35 8.82 -25.72 27.03
C THR A 35 7.93 -26.42 26.00
N LYS A 36 6.72 -25.90 25.78
CA LYS A 36 5.76 -26.49 24.84
C LYS A 36 4.79 -25.44 24.32
N ILE A 37 4.31 -25.63 23.10
CA ILE A 37 3.23 -24.83 22.53
C ILE A 37 2.07 -25.76 22.19
N LYS A 38 0.86 -25.42 22.65
CA LYS A 38 -0.38 -26.15 22.34
C LYS A 38 -1.44 -25.15 21.91
N GLY A 39 -1.81 -25.17 20.64
CA GLY A 39 -2.73 -24.19 20.06
C GLY A 39 -2.18 -22.77 20.21
N ASN A 40 -2.93 -21.90 20.87
CA ASN A 40 -2.54 -20.51 21.13
C ASN A 40 -1.87 -20.32 22.51
N SER A 41 -1.64 -21.40 23.25
CA SER A 41 -1.04 -21.34 24.59
C SER A 41 0.41 -21.81 24.55
N VAL A 42 1.30 -20.95 25.02
CA VAL A 42 2.72 -21.18 25.21
C VAL A 42 2.96 -21.50 26.68
N PHE A 43 3.45 -22.71 26.92
CA PHE A 43 3.93 -23.14 28.22
C PHE A 43 5.41 -22.76 28.32
N CYS A 44 5.75 -22.02 29.38
CA CYS A 44 7.09 -21.50 29.58
C CYS A 44 7.48 -21.50 31.05
N LEU A 45 8.78 -21.42 31.30
CA LEU A 45 9.38 -21.27 32.63
C LEU A 45 10.03 -19.89 32.73
N ASP A 46 9.88 -19.21 33.85
CA ASP A 46 10.69 -18.04 34.16
C ASP A 46 12.06 -18.44 34.77
N ARG A 47 12.90 -17.45 35.07
CA ARG A 47 14.22 -17.69 35.68
C ARG A 47 14.17 -18.36 37.06
N GLU A 48 13.03 -18.27 37.74
CA GLU A 48 12.80 -18.90 39.04
C GLU A 48 12.21 -20.31 38.90
N VAL A 49 12.20 -20.86 37.67
CA VAL A 49 11.65 -22.19 37.35
C VAL A 49 10.14 -22.28 37.64
N ARG A 50 9.44 -21.13 37.65
CA ARG A 50 7.99 -21.13 37.85
C ARG A 50 7.28 -21.34 36.51
N PRO A 51 6.35 -22.30 36.43
CA PRO A 51 5.57 -22.51 35.22
C PRO A 51 4.62 -21.34 35.00
N ARG A 52 4.68 -20.78 33.78
CA ARG A 52 3.76 -19.74 33.31
C ARG A 52 3.07 -20.20 32.03
N LEU A 53 1.82 -19.79 31.91
CA LEU A 53 1.02 -19.99 30.71
C LEU A 53 0.81 -18.62 30.05
N LEU A 54 1.26 -18.49 28.80
CA LEU A 54 1.07 -17.28 28.01
C LEU A 54 0.23 -17.58 26.78
N THR A 55 -0.77 -16.73 26.53
CA THR A 55 -1.52 -16.78 25.27
C THR A 55 -0.79 -15.94 24.21
N ILE A 56 -0.66 -16.49 23.02
CA ILE A 56 -0.13 -15.80 21.83
C ILE A 56 -1.24 -15.58 20.81
N ASP A 57 -1.15 -14.47 20.08
CA ASP A 57 -1.98 -14.23 18.90
C ASP A 57 -1.25 -14.77 17.67
N PRO A 58 -1.76 -15.82 17.00
CA PRO A 58 -1.09 -16.41 15.87
C PRO A 58 -1.34 -15.68 14.55
N THR A 59 -2.16 -14.63 14.55
CA THR A 59 -2.77 -14.17 13.32
C THR A 59 -1.76 -13.56 12.34
N GLU A 60 -0.72 -12.86 12.82
CA GLU A 60 0.30 -12.28 11.93
C GLU A 60 1.11 -13.35 11.18
N PHE A 61 1.65 -14.35 11.89
CA PHE A 61 2.46 -15.37 11.24
C PHE A 61 1.60 -16.33 10.41
N LYS A 62 0.34 -16.58 10.80
CA LYS A 62 -0.61 -17.33 9.98
C LYS A 62 -0.92 -16.61 8.68
N PHE A 63 -1.08 -15.29 8.72
CA PHE A 63 -1.27 -14.46 7.53
C PHE A 63 -0.07 -14.56 6.58
N LYS A 64 1.16 -14.38 7.11
CA LYS A 64 2.38 -14.50 6.30
C LYS A 64 2.57 -15.92 5.75
N LEU A 65 2.25 -16.95 6.54
CA LEU A 65 2.31 -18.35 6.09
C LEU A 65 1.30 -18.63 4.97
N ALA A 66 0.07 -18.11 5.07
CA ALA A 66 -0.93 -18.28 4.02
C ALA A 66 -0.53 -17.60 2.71
N LEU A 67 0.12 -16.43 2.78
CA LEU A 67 0.72 -15.78 1.61
C LEU A 67 1.83 -16.62 0.98
N ILE A 68 2.72 -17.21 1.79
CA ILE A 68 3.78 -18.10 1.30
C ILE A 68 3.19 -19.32 0.60
N ASN A 69 2.12 -19.89 1.16
CA ASN A 69 1.40 -21.02 0.59
C ASN A 69 0.45 -20.65 -0.56
N ARG A 70 0.43 -19.38 -1.00
CA ARG A 70 -0.42 -18.85 -2.08
C ARG A 70 -1.92 -19.10 -1.85
N LYS A 71 -2.36 -19.14 -0.59
CA LYS A 71 -3.77 -19.34 -0.22
C LYS A 71 -4.51 -18.00 -0.10
N TYR A 72 -4.82 -17.39 -1.23
CA TYR A 72 -5.41 -16.04 -1.26
C TYR A 72 -6.81 -15.95 -0.61
N ASP A 73 -7.63 -17.00 -0.72
CA ASP A 73 -8.97 -17.01 -0.11
C ASP A 73 -8.92 -16.96 1.41
N GLU A 74 -8.03 -17.75 2.02
CA GLU A 74 -7.79 -17.72 3.48
C GLU A 74 -7.26 -16.35 3.92
N VAL A 75 -6.37 -15.74 3.13
CA VAL A 75 -5.84 -14.39 3.39
C VAL A 75 -6.96 -13.34 3.39
N LEU A 76 -7.83 -13.35 2.38
CA LEU A 76 -8.97 -12.43 2.29
C LEU A 76 -9.94 -12.62 3.47
N HIS A 77 -10.24 -13.86 3.84
CA HIS A 77 -11.11 -14.16 4.99
C HIS A 77 -10.49 -13.70 6.32
N MET A 78 -9.19 -13.96 6.52
CA MET A 78 -8.46 -13.55 7.72
C MET A 78 -8.48 -12.04 7.89
N VAL A 79 -8.32 -11.25 6.82
CA VAL A 79 -8.31 -9.79 6.91
C VAL A 79 -9.72 -9.21 7.16
N ARG A 80 -10.77 -9.81 6.59
CA ARG A 80 -12.16 -9.36 6.85
C ARG A 80 -12.60 -9.63 8.29
N THR A 81 -12.15 -10.74 8.86
CA THR A 81 -12.61 -11.22 10.17
C THR A 81 -11.71 -10.74 11.30
N ALA A 82 -10.40 -10.70 11.07
CA ALA A 82 -9.44 -10.34 12.09
C ALA A 82 -9.26 -8.82 12.14
N LYS A 83 -9.12 -8.28 13.35
CA LYS A 83 -8.70 -6.88 13.60
C LYS A 83 -7.24 -6.62 13.18
N LEU A 84 -6.70 -7.34 12.20
CA LEU A 84 -5.35 -7.15 11.70
C LEU A 84 -5.39 -6.15 10.57
N VAL A 85 -5.32 -4.89 10.96
CA VAL A 85 -5.30 -3.77 10.02
C VAL A 85 -4.29 -2.77 10.54
N GLY A 86 -3.02 -3.16 10.40
CA GLY A 86 -1.88 -2.27 10.58
C GLY A 86 -1.23 -1.95 9.24
N GLN A 87 -0.74 -0.72 9.10
CA GLN A 87 0.19 -0.28 8.04
C GLN A 87 1.36 -1.26 7.85
N SER A 88 1.74 -2.03 8.88
CA SER A 88 2.79 -3.06 8.84
C SER A 88 2.51 -4.20 7.86
N ILE A 89 1.25 -4.64 7.72
CA ILE A 89 0.89 -5.72 6.80
C ILE A 89 0.89 -5.20 5.36
N ILE A 90 0.39 -3.98 5.15
CA ILE A 90 0.39 -3.31 3.85
C ILE A 90 1.83 -3.12 3.36
N ALA A 91 2.71 -2.58 4.20
CA ALA A 91 4.13 -2.42 3.88
C ALA A 91 4.81 -3.75 3.57
N TYR A 92 4.42 -4.84 4.25
CA TYR A 92 4.93 -6.17 3.96
C TYR A 92 4.46 -6.69 2.60
N LEU A 93 3.17 -6.52 2.26
CA LEU A 93 2.62 -6.90 0.95
C LEU A 93 3.27 -6.11 -0.19
N GLN A 94 3.47 -4.81 -0.02
CA GLN A 94 4.22 -3.96 -0.97
C GLN A 94 5.63 -4.48 -1.20
N LYS A 95 6.38 -4.76 -0.12
CA LYS A 95 7.75 -5.26 -0.21
C LYS A 95 7.84 -6.63 -0.90
N LYS A 96 6.81 -7.48 -0.77
CA LYS A 96 6.75 -8.79 -1.42
C LYS A 96 6.20 -8.73 -2.85
N GLY A 97 5.80 -7.55 -3.34
CA GLY A 97 5.32 -7.38 -4.71
C GLY A 97 3.86 -7.78 -4.92
N TYR A 98 3.03 -7.74 -3.87
CA TYR A 98 1.57 -7.97 -3.97
C TYR A 98 0.77 -6.70 -3.65
N PRO A 99 0.98 -5.58 -4.39
CA PRO A 99 0.28 -4.32 -4.12
C PRO A 99 -1.23 -4.41 -4.46
N GLU A 100 -1.62 -5.26 -5.41
CA GLU A 100 -3.03 -5.47 -5.80
C GLU A 100 -3.87 -6.01 -4.63
N VAL A 101 -3.34 -7.01 -3.92
CA VAL A 101 -4.00 -7.57 -2.74
C VAL A 101 -4.05 -6.52 -1.64
N ALA A 102 -2.96 -5.74 -1.48
CA ALA A 102 -2.89 -4.64 -0.53
C ALA A 102 -3.97 -3.58 -0.77
N LEU A 103 -4.30 -3.27 -2.03
CA LEU A 103 -5.29 -2.25 -2.40
C LEU A 103 -6.69 -2.53 -1.82
N HIS A 104 -7.09 -3.80 -1.75
CA HIS A 104 -8.36 -4.21 -1.13
C HIS A 104 -8.39 -4.00 0.39
N PHE A 105 -7.22 -3.87 1.02
CA PHE A 105 -7.09 -3.78 2.47
C PHE A 105 -6.95 -2.34 2.97
N VAL A 106 -6.64 -1.39 2.10
CA VAL A 106 -6.36 -0.01 2.50
C VAL A 106 -7.64 0.83 2.57
N LYS A 107 -7.86 1.41 3.75
CA LYS A 107 -8.92 2.40 3.99
C LYS A 107 -8.44 3.85 3.82
N ASP A 108 -7.18 4.10 4.08
CA ASP A 108 -6.59 5.44 3.95
C ASP A 108 -6.36 5.82 2.49
N GLU A 109 -6.90 6.94 2.07
CA GLU A 109 -6.90 7.37 0.67
C GLU A 109 -5.48 7.69 0.15
N LYS A 110 -4.59 8.20 1.01
CA LYS A 110 -3.19 8.49 0.64
C LYS A 110 -2.41 7.22 0.34
N THR A 111 -2.52 6.23 1.23
CA THR A 111 -1.87 4.93 1.04
C THR A 111 -2.48 4.19 -0.16
N ARG A 112 -3.81 4.30 -0.34
CA ARG A 112 -4.53 3.70 -1.47
C ARG A 112 -4.08 4.30 -2.80
N PHE A 113 -3.91 5.63 -2.86
CA PHE A 113 -3.38 6.32 -4.02
C PHE A 113 -1.98 5.80 -4.39
N GLY A 114 -1.06 5.74 -3.42
CA GLY A 114 0.29 5.23 -3.65
C GLY A 114 0.31 3.80 -4.20
N LEU A 115 -0.49 2.90 -3.60
CA LEU A 115 -0.62 1.52 -4.06
C LEU A 115 -1.22 1.41 -5.46
N ALA A 116 -2.27 2.18 -5.76
CA ALA A 116 -2.92 2.16 -7.06
C ALA A 116 -1.98 2.66 -8.17
N LEU A 117 -1.15 3.66 -7.86
CA LEU A 117 -0.08 4.11 -8.75
C LEU A 117 0.97 3.01 -9.01
N GLU A 118 1.41 2.28 -7.97
CA GLU A 118 2.34 1.16 -8.11
C GLU A 118 1.75 0.00 -8.95
N CYS A 119 0.46 -0.27 -8.78
CA CYS A 119 -0.26 -1.28 -9.58
C CYS A 119 -0.53 -0.81 -11.02
N GLY A 120 -0.39 0.49 -11.30
CA GLY A 120 -0.81 1.08 -12.56
C GLY A 120 -2.34 1.09 -12.76
N ASN A 121 -3.13 0.99 -11.69
CA ASN A 121 -4.58 1.05 -11.78
C ASN A 121 -5.05 2.52 -11.73
N ILE A 122 -5.22 3.12 -12.91
CA ILE A 122 -5.52 4.54 -13.06
C ILE A 122 -6.92 4.90 -12.54
N ASP A 123 -7.89 4.01 -12.67
CA ASP A 123 -9.28 4.31 -12.24
C ASP A 123 -9.35 4.48 -10.72
N ILE A 124 -8.74 3.55 -9.97
CA ILE A 124 -8.64 3.67 -8.51
C ILE A 124 -7.69 4.81 -8.12
N ALA A 125 -6.61 4.99 -8.90
CA ALA A 125 -5.81 6.20 -9.03
C ALA A 125 -6.61 7.49 -8.88
N LEU A 126 -7.55 7.63 -9.81
CA LEU A 126 -8.38 8.79 -10.06
C LEU A 126 -9.33 9.05 -8.91
N GLU A 127 -10.01 8.01 -8.44
CA GLU A 127 -10.95 8.10 -7.32
C GLU A 127 -10.25 8.58 -6.06
N ALA A 128 -9.09 7.99 -5.74
CA ALA A 128 -8.30 8.39 -4.58
C ALA A 128 -7.75 9.83 -4.74
N ALA A 129 -7.28 10.21 -5.93
CA ALA A 129 -6.80 11.57 -6.19
C ALA A 129 -7.92 12.62 -6.08
N ARG A 130 -9.15 12.29 -6.50
CA ARG A 130 -10.33 13.16 -6.36
C ARG A 130 -10.73 13.38 -4.91
N ALA A 131 -10.58 12.36 -4.07
CA ALA A 131 -10.89 12.46 -2.65
C ALA A 131 -9.83 13.27 -1.88
N LEU A 132 -8.55 13.10 -2.21
CA LEU A 132 -7.44 13.83 -1.59
C LEU A 132 -7.33 15.29 -2.04
N ASP A 133 -7.64 15.57 -3.30
CA ASP A 133 -7.55 16.88 -3.98
C ASP A 133 -6.21 17.64 -3.82
N ASP A 134 -5.11 16.90 -3.65
CA ASP A 134 -3.77 17.46 -3.52
C ASP A 134 -3.11 17.67 -4.89
N LYS A 135 -2.57 18.88 -5.15
CA LYS A 135 -1.87 19.21 -6.41
C LYS A 135 -0.75 18.22 -6.76
N ARG A 136 0.05 17.82 -5.75
CA ARG A 136 1.16 16.86 -5.92
C ARG A 136 0.68 15.47 -6.31
N CYS A 137 -0.48 15.05 -5.82
CA CYS A 137 -1.08 13.76 -6.19
C CYS A 137 -1.54 13.77 -7.64
N TRP A 138 -2.17 14.86 -8.08
CA TRP A 138 -2.56 15.03 -9.48
C TRP A 138 -1.37 15.05 -10.44
N GLU A 139 -0.25 15.68 -10.07
CA GLU A 139 0.99 15.65 -10.86
C GLU A 139 1.54 14.22 -11.00
N LYS A 140 1.63 13.46 -9.91
CA LYS A 140 2.09 12.05 -9.95
C LYS A 140 1.16 11.15 -10.74
N LEU A 141 -0.16 11.34 -10.61
CA LEU A 141 -1.15 10.62 -11.41
C LEU A 141 -0.96 10.92 -12.91
N ALA A 142 -0.74 12.19 -13.26
CA ALA A 142 -0.52 12.59 -14.65
C ALA A 142 0.72 11.92 -15.24
N ASP A 143 1.84 11.87 -14.50
CA ASP A 143 3.07 11.24 -14.99
C ASP A 143 2.86 9.74 -15.27
N ILE A 144 2.18 9.02 -14.37
CA ILE A 144 1.91 7.58 -14.55
C ILE A 144 0.86 7.33 -15.63
N ALA A 145 -0.19 8.15 -15.71
CA ALA A 145 -1.20 8.05 -16.75
C ALA A 145 -0.61 8.35 -18.14
N LEU A 146 0.37 9.27 -18.23
CA LEU A 146 1.11 9.57 -19.46
C LEU A 146 1.93 8.36 -19.91
N LEU A 147 2.64 7.71 -18.98
CA LEU A 147 3.41 6.48 -19.28
C LEU A 147 2.53 5.35 -19.82
N GLN A 148 1.28 5.26 -19.35
CA GLN A 148 0.31 4.28 -19.84
C GLN A 148 -0.43 4.71 -21.10
N GLY A 149 -0.27 5.95 -21.56
CA GLY A 149 -0.97 6.50 -22.73
C GLY A 149 -2.44 6.88 -22.48
N ASN A 150 -2.88 6.98 -21.23
CA ASN A 150 -4.23 7.41 -20.88
C ASN A 150 -4.36 8.94 -20.91
N HIS A 151 -4.45 9.47 -22.13
CA HIS A 151 -4.51 10.92 -22.40
C HIS A 151 -5.72 11.62 -21.76
N GLN A 152 -6.85 10.94 -21.56
CA GLN A 152 -8.05 11.52 -20.96
C GLN A 152 -7.84 11.88 -19.48
N VAL A 153 -7.19 10.98 -18.73
CA VAL A 153 -6.88 11.21 -17.32
C VAL A 153 -5.79 12.27 -17.17
N VAL A 154 -4.79 12.25 -18.05
CA VAL A 154 -3.73 13.28 -18.10
C VAL A 154 -4.33 14.67 -18.34
N GLU A 155 -5.26 14.79 -19.30
CA GLU A 155 -5.96 16.05 -19.59
C GLU A 155 -6.67 16.58 -18.33
N MET A 156 -7.42 15.71 -17.64
CA MET A 156 -8.14 16.09 -16.43
C MET A 156 -7.19 16.50 -15.28
N ALA A 157 -6.07 15.78 -15.12
CA ALA A 157 -5.06 16.09 -14.12
C ALA A 157 -4.37 17.44 -14.39
N TYR A 158 -4.03 17.76 -15.64
CA TYR A 158 -3.44 19.05 -16.02
C TYR A 158 -4.41 20.22 -15.90
N GLN A 159 -5.70 20.00 -16.21
CA GLN A 159 -6.74 21.00 -15.98
C GLN A 159 -6.88 21.34 -14.48
N ARG A 160 -6.88 20.34 -13.60
CA ARG A 160 -6.96 20.56 -12.14
C ARG A 160 -5.71 21.20 -11.55
N THR A 161 -4.53 20.78 -12.00
CA THR A 161 -3.25 21.36 -11.55
C THR A 161 -2.96 22.73 -12.15
N LYS A 162 -3.80 23.18 -13.12
CA LYS A 162 -3.65 24.44 -13.86
C LYS A 162 -2.30 24.52 -14.59
N ASN A 163 -1.80 23.38 -15.06
CA ASN A 163 -0.56 23.30 -15.83
C ASN A 163 -0.89 23.43 -17.32
N PHE A 164 -0.88 24.67 -17.82
CA PHE A 164 -1.31 24.98 -19.18
C PHE A 164 -0.25 24.60 -20.22
N ASP A 165 1.03 24.75 -19.92
CA ASP A 165 2.11 24.43 -20.87
C ASP A 165 2.09 22.94 -21.26
N LYS A 166 1.99 22.05 -20.25
CA LYS A 166 1.88 20.60 -20.49
C LYS A 166 0.58 20.21 -21.19
N LEU A 167 -0.50 20.95 -20.94
CA LEU A 167 -1.80 20.71 -21.58
C LEU A 167 -1.81 21.15 -23.05
N ALA A 168 -1.18 22.28 -23.38
CA ALA A 168 -1.00 22.72 -24.76
C ALA A 168 -0.19 21.70 -25.55
N PHE A 169 0.91 21.20 -24.98
CA PHE A 169 1.73 20.15 -25.58
C PHE A 169 0.91 18.86 -25.82
N LEU A 170 0.08 18.45 -24.86
CA LEU A 170 -0.81 17.29 -25.03
C LEU A 170 -1.80 17.50 -26.18
N TYR A 171 -2.40 18.68 -26.31
CA TYR A 171 -3.34 18.98 -27.40
C TYR A 171 -2.67 19.09 -28.76
N LEU A 172 -1.43 19.58 -28.80
CA LEU A 172 -0.61 19.60 -30.01
C LEU A 172 -0.35 18.18 -30.50
N ILE A 173 0.10 17.28 -29.62
CA ILE A 173 0.38 15.87 -29.96
C ILE A 173 -0.89 15.13 -30.37
N THR A 174 -2.00 15.36 -29.66
CA THR A 174 -3.28 14.69 -29.97
C THR A 174 -4.01 15.29 -31.17
N GLY A 175 -3.56 16.44 -31.69
CA GLY A 175 -4.19 17.12 -32.83
C GLY A 175 -5.54 17.76 -32.53
N ASN A 176 -5.88 18.01 -31.25
CA ASN A 176 -7.17 18.59 -30.88
C ASN A 176 -7.20 20.12 -31.03
N LEU A 177 -7.43 20.58 -32.26
CA LEU A 177 -7.45 22.00 -32.62
C LEU A 177 -8.60 22.80 -31.99
N GLU A 178 -9.68 22.16 -31.57
CA GLU A 178 -10.81 22.83 -30.92
C GLU A 178 -10.45 23.22 -29.48
N LYS A 179 -9.89 22.28 -28.72
CA LYS A 179 -9.44 22.52 -27.36
C LYS A 179 -8.26 23.49 -27.34
N LEU A 180 -7.35 23.39 -28.31
CA LEU A 180 -6.24 24.33 -28.48
C LEU A 180 -6.74 25.77 -28.73
N ARG A 181 -7.75 25.96 -29.59
CA ARG A 181 -8.37 27.27 -29.81
C ARG A 181 -9.02 27.86 -28.57
N LYS A 182 -9.71 27.03 -27.76
CA LYS A 182 -10.26 27.48 -26.47
C LYS A 182 -9.15 27.88 -25.51
N MET A 183 -8.02 27.17 -25.54
CA MET A 183 -6.86 27.43 -24.71
C MET A 183 -6.14 28.73 -25.07
N MET A 184 -5.97 29.04 -26.36
CA MET A 184 -5.41 30.31 -26.82
C MET A 184 -6.21 31.52 -26.29
N LYS A 185 -7.55 31.43 -26.30
CA LYS A 185 -8.42 32.48 -25.72
C LYS A 185 -8.21 32.63 -24.21
N ILE A 186 -7.97 31.54 -23.49
CA ILE A 186 -7.68 31.57 -22.04
C ILE A 186 -6.30 32.19 -21.77
N ALA A 187 -5.31 31.92 -22.62
CA ALA A 187 -3.97 32.51 -22.53
C ALA A 187 -3.98 34.01 -22.83
N GLU A 188 -4.75 34.46 -23.84
CA GLU A 188 -4.99 35.87 -24.16
C GLU A 188 -5.55 36.65 -22.96
N VAL A 189 -6.54 36.08 -22.27
CA VAL A 189 -7.15 36.71 -21.08
C VAL A 189 -6.15 36.84 -19.92
N ARG A 190 -5.16 35.95 -19.83
CA ARG A 190 -4.15 35.94 -18.75
C ARG A 190 -2.91 36.78 -19.02
N LYS A 191 -2.76 37.35 -20.23
CA LYS A 191 -1.56 38.07 -20.67
C LYS A 191 -0.27 37.22 -20.62
N ASP A 192 -0.38 35.90 -20.72
CA ASP A 192 0.77 35.01 -20.92
C ASP A 192 1.17 35.04 -22.41
N VAL A 193 1.95 36.05 -22.79
CA VAL A 193 2.39 36.28 -24.18
C VAL A 193 3.30 35.15 -24.67
N SER A 194 4.01 34.46 -23.76
CA SER A 194 4.88 33.33 -24.11
C SER A 194 4.13 32.07 -24.56
N GLY A 195 2.95 31.81 -24.02
CA GLY A 195 2.14 30.62 -24.37
C GLY A 195 1.38 30.76 -25.70
N GLN A 196 1.46 31.91 -26.36
CA GLN A 196 0.81 32.17 -27.65
C GLN A 196 1.67 31.77 -28.86
N PHE A 197 2.98 31.61 -28.68
CA PHE A 197 3.95 31.43 -29.77
C PHE A 197 4.74 30.11 -29.74
N GLN A 198 4.55 29.27 -28.72
CA GLN A 198 5.11 27.91 -28.64
C GLN A 198 4.08 26.87 -29.07
#